data_AF-A0A2W7M9W4-F1
#
_entry.id   AF-A0A2W7M9W4-F1
#
_cell.length_a   1.000
_cell.length_b   1.000
_cell.length_c   1.000
_cell.angle_alpha   90.00
_cell.angle_beta   90.00
_cell.angle_gamma   90.00
#
_symmetry.space_group_name_H-M   'P 1'
#
loop_
_entity.id
_entity.type
_entity.pdbx_description
1 polymer ?
#
loop_
_entity_poly.entity_id
_entity_poly.type
_entity_poly.pdbx_seq_one_letter_code
_entity_poly.pdbx_strand_id
1 'polypeptide(L)'
;MNYALKDFLNKRLHLETSAEKSKVVNLKKNSSEFLGFSIKAIRKGKTRFGFVAKSGMSKKAKANAFLKIKESIKVIKRKPCIQTVWNFNTVVMGIQNYYAAATQITINLNELNLHLRKTLYNQLKNIRTEASFHEMTKTVQKRYKGYKSKLFKIQNMVFVPIHAQRWKKTFGFSQVICNFTTEGRAKIHNSLKAIDKNTLTHLMRNYIPNRSIEYNDNRISKFIAQYGKCAILGEELGTNDCHCHHINPFHISKDDSYSNLIILNKAIHQLIHLKDKAKIEKFLKAVKLSNKQIEKVNNLRLKCNNEII
;
A
#
# COMPACT_ATOMS: atom_id res chain seq x y z
N MET A 1 -18.51 20.76 -32.08
CA MET A 1 -18.34 20.96 -30.62
C MET A 1 -16.89 20.88 -30.13
N ASN A 2 -15.91 20.50 -30.95
CA ASN A 2 -14.48 20.45 -30.56
C ASN A 2 -13.63 21.56 -31.21
N TYR A 3 -14.22 22.56 -31.87
CA TYR A 3 -13.46 23.54 -32.66
C TYR A 3 -12.59 24.44 -31.78
N ALA A 4 -13.10 24.94 -30.65
CA ALA A 4 -12.34 25.79 -29.74
C ALA A 4 -11.13 25.06 -29.11
N LEU A 5 -11.30 23.81 -28.68
CA LEU A 5 -10.20 23.04 -28.10
C LEU A 5 -9.18 22.62 -29.17
N LYS A 6 -9.63 22.21 -30.37
CA LYS A 6 -8.74 21.93 -31.51
C LYS A 6 -7.92 23.15 -31.90
N ASP A 7 -8.55 24.32 -31.99
CA ASP A 7 -7.89 25.58 -32.32
C ASP A 7 -6.86 25.96 -31.25
N PHE A 8 -7.21 25.86 -29.97
CA PHE A 8 -6.28 26.10 -28.87
C PHE A 8 -5.08 25.14 -28.92
N LEU A 9 -5.32 23.82 -29.03
CA LEU A 9 -4.25 22.82 -29.08
C LEU A 9 -3.32 23.05 -30.27
N ASN A 10 -3.86 23.37 -31.44
CA ASN A 10 -3.08 23.64 -32.63
C ASN A 10 -2.29 24.95 -32.52
N LYS A 11 -2.97 26.08 -32.23
CA LYS A 11 -2.32 27.41 -32.25
C LYS A 11 -1.38 27.66 -31.08
N ARG A 12 -1.71 27.15 -29.89
CA ARG A 12 -0.93 27.43 -28.66
C ARG A 12 0.07 26.34 -28.32
N LEU A 13 -0.24 25.08 -28.62
CA LEU A 13 0.58 23.94 -28.26
C LEU A 13 1.15 23.19 -29.47
N HIS A 14 0.77 23.56 -30.70
CA HIS A 14 1.18 22.88 -31.94
C HIS A 14 0.86 21.39 -31.93
N LEU A 15 -0.29 21.02 -31.36
CA LEU A 15 -0.78 19.64 -31.26
C LEU A 15 -2.04 19.43 -32.08
N GLU A 16 -2.05 18.35 -32.87
CA GLU A 16 -3.21 17.90 -33.61
C GLU A 16 -4.06 16.90 -32.83
N THR A 17 -5.38 16.95 -33.04
CA THR A 17 -6.32 15.99 -32.42
C THR A 17 -6.61 14.81 -33.34
N SER A 18 -6.51 13.59 -32.80
CA SER A 18 -6.94 12.38 -33.51
C SER A 18 -8.47 12.28 -33.57
N ALA A 19 -9.02 12.20 -34.78
CA ALA A 19 -10.46 11.98 -35.02
C ALA A 19 -10.94 10.61 -34.54
N GLU A 20 -10.08 9.58 -34.63
CA GLU A 20 -10.38 8.22 -34.17
C GLU A 20 -10.54 8.16 -32.63
N LYS A 21 -9.64 8.84 -31.91
CA LYS A 21 -9.62 8.82 -30.44
C LYS A 21 -10.63 9.78 -29.82
N SER A 22 -11.04 10.82 -30.55
CA SER A 22 -11.87 11.92 -30.04
C SER A 22 -13.31 11.80 -30.53
N LYS A 23 -14.17 11.12 -29.74
CA LYS A 23 -15.60 10.95 -30.06
C LYS A 23 -16.51 11.32 -28.90
N VAL A 24 -17.68 11.86 -29.21
CA VAL A 24 -18.75 12.10 -28.23
C VAL A 24 -19.53 10.79 -28.04
N VAL A 25 -19.64 10.32 -26.81
CA VAL A 25 -20.30 9.05 -26.47
C VAL A 25 -21.53 9.31 -25.62
N ASN A 26 -22.69 8.83 -26.08
CA ASN A 26 -23.89 8.81 -25.26
C ASN A 26 -23.78 7.71 -24.19
N LEU A 27 -23.47 8.11 -22.95
CA LEU A 27 -23.27 7.21 -21.80
C LEU A 27 -24.50 6.38 -21.41
N LYS A 28 -25.70 6.75 -21.87
CA LYS A 28 -26.93 5.96 -21.63
C LYS A 28 -26.98 4.73 -22.53
N LYS A 29 -26.41 4.83 -23.74
CA LYS A 29 -26.36 3.73 -24.73
C LYS A 29 -25.06 2.94 -24.61
N ASN A 30 -23.93 3.65 -24.62
CA ASN A 30 -22.59 3.08 -24.70
C ASN A 30 -21.77 3.39 -23.44
N SER A 31 -20.74 2.58 -23.16
CA SER A 31 -19.75 2.91 -22.13
C SER A 31 -18.63 3.77 -22.69
N SER A 32 -18.12 4.70 -21.89
CA SER A 32 -16.84 5.37 -22.16
C SER A 32 -15.73 4.69 -21.37
N GLU A 33 -14.51 4.67 -21.93
CA GLU A 33 -13.33 4.14 -21.26
C GLU A 33 -12.31 5.25 -21.00
N PHE A 34 -11.78 5.32 -19.79
CA PHE A 34 -10.76 6.30 -19.40
C PHE A 34 -9.87 5.73 -18.30
N LEU A 35 -8.54 5.83 -18.47
CA LEU A 35 -7.54 5.31 -17.52
C LEU A 35 -7.81 3.86 -17.06
N GLY A 36 -8.29 3.01 -17.97
CA GLY A 36 -8.59 1.61 -17.68
C GLY A 36 -9.94 1.37 -16.99
N PHE A 37 -10.70 2.41 -16.63
CA PHE A 37 -12.08 2.30 -16.17
C PHE A 37 -13.06 2.32 -17.34
N SER A 38 -14.15 1.57 -17.22
CA SER A 38 -15.33 1.65 -18.08
C SER A 38 -16.46 2.29 -17.30
N ILE A 39 -17.12 3.31 -17.85
CA ILE A 39 -18.15 4.11 -17.20
C ILE A 39 -19.40 4.15 -18.08
N LYS A 40 -20.56 3.84 -17.52
CA LYS A 40 -21.87 3.89 -18.20
C LYS A 40 -22.95 4.46 -17.28
N ALA A 41 -23.88 5.21 -17.83
CA ALA A 41 -25.08 5.64 -17.10
C ALA A 41 -26.14 4.53 -17.14
N ILE A 42 -26.60 4.09 -15.96
CA ILE A 42 -27.67 3.09 -15.83
C ILE A 42 -28.87 3.71 -15.13
N ARG A 43 -30.08 3.30 -15.50
CA ARG A 43 -31.30 3.74 -14.81
C ARG A 43 -31.32 3.20 -13.38
N LYS A 44 -31.68 4.04 -12.41
CA LYS A 44 -31.91 3.68 -11.00
C LYS A 44 -33.05 4.53 -10.45
N GLY A 45 -34.23 3.93 -10.33
CA GLY A 45 -35.51 4.62 -10.16
C GLY A 45 -35.54 5.65 -9.02
N LYS A 46 -35.23 5.24 -7.79
CA LYS A 46 -35.33 6.09 -6.59
C LYS A 46 -34.27 7.22 -6.50
N THR A 47 -33.57 7.57 -7.57
CA THR A 47 -32.53 8.62 -7.57
C THR A 47 -33.07 9.91 -8.19
N ARG A 48 -32.63 11.07 -7.69
CA ARG A 48 -33.09 12.41 -8.11
C ARG A 48 -33.16 12.61 -9.64
N PHE A 49 -32.22 12.03 -10.38
CA PHE A 49 -32.14 12.16 -11.84
C PHE A 49 -32.44 10.86 -12.59
N GLY A 50 -32.89 9.81 -11.89
CA GLY A 50 -33.22 8.50 -12.48
C GLY A 50 -32.03 7.70 -13.03
N PHE A 51 -30.80 8.21 -12.97
CA PHE A 51 -29.59 7.56 -13.46
C PHE A 51 -28.45 7.58 -12.43
N VAL A 52 -27.62 6.55 -12.46
CA VAL A 52 -26.35 6.47 -11.71
C VAL A 52 -25.21 5.99 -12.58
N ALA A 53 -23.99 6.34 -12.19
CA ALA A 53 -22.78 5.82 -12.82
C ALA A 53 -22.53 4.35 -12.41
N LYS A 54 -22.52 3.46 -13.39
CA LYS A 54 -21.96 2.11 -13.27
C LYS A 54 -20.53 2.15 -13.80
N SER A 55 -19.56 1.79 -12.96
CA SER A 55 -18.16 1.76 -13.34
C SER A 55 -17.53 0.39 -13.10
N GLY A 56 -16.60 0.01 -13.96
CA GLY A 56 -15.89 -1.27 -13.94
C GLY A 56 -14.50 -1.14 -14.54
N MET A 57 -13.81 -2.26 -14.64
CA MET A 57 -12.58 -2.37 -15.43
C MET A 57 -12.92 -2.45 -16.92
N SER A 58 -12.23 -1.67 -17.76
CA SER A 58 -12.26 -1.80 -19.21
C SER A 58 -11.84 -3.19 -19.68
N LYS A 59 -12.20 -3.57 -20.90
CA LYS A 59 -11.80 -4.87 -21.48
C LYS A 59 -10.28 -5.02 -21.50
N LYS A 60 -9.58 -3.97 -21.94
CA LYS A 60 -8.10 -3.93 -21.96
C LYS A 60 -7.50 -4.05 -20.56
N ALA A 61 -8.08 -3.36 -19.57
CA ALA A 61 -7.62 -3.46 -18.18
C ALA A 61 -7.78 -4.88 -17.61
N LYS A 62 -8.91 -5.55 -17.86
CA LYS A 62 -9.14 -6.94 -17.43
C LYS A 62 -8.12 -7.89 -18.06
N ALA A 63 -7.88 -7.78 -19.37
CA ALA A 63 -6.89 -8.59 -20.06
C ALA A 63 -5.47 -8.38 -19.49
N ASN A 64 -5.06 -7.13 -19.29
CA ASN A 64 -3.76 -6.81 -18.69
C ASN A 64 -3.61 -7.34 -17.26
N ALA A 65 -4.66 -7.20 -16.43
CA ALA A 65 -4.67 -7.74 -15.07
C ALA A 65 -4.56 -9.27 -15.07
N PHE A 66 -5.26 -9.94 -15.99
CA PHE A 66 -5.19 -11.39 -16.15
C PHE A 66 -3.77 -11.83 -16.51
N LEU A 67 -3.13 -11.19 -17.49
CA LEU A 67 -1.76 -11.51 -17.91
C LEU A 67 -0.76 -11.32 -16.76
N LYS A 68 -0.79 -10.16 -16.08
CA LYS A 68 0.11 -9.88 -14.95
C LYS A 68 0.00 -10.91 -13.82
N ILE A 69 -1.23 -11.29 -13.46
CA ILE A 69 -1.43 -12.29 -12.40
C ILE A 69 -0.99 -13.68 -12.90
N LYS A 70 -1.32 -14.04 -14.15
CA LYS A 70 -0.89 -15.31 -14.76
C LYS A 70 0.63 -15.45 -14.82
N GLU A 71 1.35 -14.38 -15.17
CA GLU A 71 2.82 -14.34 -15.16
C GLU A 71 3.36 -14.51 -13.76
N SER A 72 2.79 -13.82 -12.77
CA SER A 72 3.18 -13.95 -11.36
C SER A 72 3.05 -15.40 -10.86
N ILE A 73 2.01 -16.12 -11.29
CA ILE A 73 1.81 -17.55 -10.98
C ILE A 73 2.92 -18.41 -11.60
N LYS A 74 3.28 -18.14 -12.87
CA LYS A 74 4.38 -18.86 -13.55
C LYS A 74 5.72 -18.64 -12.85
N VAL A 75 5.99 -17.42 -12.38
CA VAL A 75 7.20 -17.09 -11.62
C VAL A 75 7.28 -17.88 -10.32
N ILE A 76 6.17 -17.97 -9.57
CA ILE A 76 6.12 -18.78 -8.35
C ILE A 76 6.44 -20.25 -8.63
N LYS A 77 5.86 -20.83 -9.69
CA LYS A 77 6.14 -22.24 -10.04
C LYS A 77 7.63 -22.47 -10.33
N ARG A 78 8.29 -21.53 -11.01
CA ARG A 78 9.73 -21.63 -11.33
C ARG A 78 10.61 -21.50 -10.09
N LYS A 79 10.22 -20.66 -9.12
CA LYS A 79 10.99 -20.40 -7.90
C LYS A 79 10.04 -20.29 -6.70
N PRO A 80 9.62 -21.41 -6.09
CA PRO A 80 8.66 -21.40 -4.99
C PRO A 80 9.30 -20.91 -3.69
N CYS A 81 9.38 -19.60 -3.53
CA CYS A 81 9.90 -18.95 -2.32
C CYS A 81 8.98 -17.82 -1.83
N ILE A 82 9.16 -17.42 -0.57
CA ILE A 82 8.44 -16.32 0.09
C ILE A 82 8.41 -15.09 -0.83
N GLN A 83 9.54 -14.66 -1.38
CA GLN A 83 9.62 -13.47 -2.22
C GLN A 83 8.67 -13.52 -3.44
N THR A 84 8.54 -14.67 -4.11
CA THR A 84 7.67 -14.78 -5.29
C THR A 84 6.19 -14.74 -4.94
N VAL A 85 5.81 -15.33 -3.79
CA VAL A 85 4.45 -15.26 -3.26
C VAL A 85 4.12 -13.83 -2.83
N TRP A 86 5.09 -13.11 -2.23
CA TRP A 86 4.93 -11.71 -1.84
C TRP A 86 4.76 -10.81 -3.07
N ASN A 87 5.55 -11.04 -4.12
CA ASN A 87 5.42 -10.34 -5.40
C ASN A 87 4.01 -10.56 -6.01
N PHE A 88 3.53 -11.81 -6.03
CA PHE A 88 2.16 -12.12 -6.47
C PHE A 88 1.11 -11.37 -5.65
N ASN A 89 1.22 -11.41 -4.31
CA ASN A 89 0.29 -10.73 -3.42
C ASN A 89 0.28 -9.21 -3.68
N THR A 90 1.45 -8.63 -3.91
CA THR A 90 1.62 -7.21 -4.26
C THR A 90 0.95 -6.85 -5.58
N VAL A 91 1.13 -7.68 -6.62
CA VAL A 91 0.48 -7.49 -7.93
C VAL A 91 -1.04 -7.50 -7.78
N VAL A 92 -1.59 -8.51 -7.09
CA VAL A 92 -3.04 -8.63 -6.86
C VAL A 92 -3.57 -7.45 -6.05
N MET A 93 -2.93 -7.11 -4.93
CA MET A 93 -3.34 -5.99 -4.09
C MET A 93 -3.26 -4.65 -4.81
N GLY A 94 -2.27 -4.46 -5.69
CA GLY A 94 -2.13 -3.26 -6.52
C GLY A 94 -3.31 -3.10 -7.49
N ILE A 95 -3.69 -4.16 -8.20
CA ILE A 95 -4.86 -4.17 -9.09
C ILE A 95 -6.14 -3.89 -8.30
N GLN A 96 -6.31 -4.56 -7.16
CA GLN A 96 -7.44 -4.34 -6.26
C GLN A 96 -7.53 -2.89 -5.79
N ASN A 97 -6.41 -2.31 -5.35
CA ASN A 97 -6.37 -0.94 -4.85
C ASN A 97 -6.68 0.08 -5.95
N TYR A 98 -6.06 -0.05 -7.12
CA TYR A 98 -6.24 0.89 -8.23
C TYR A 98 -7.70 0.95 -8.68
N TYR A 99 -8.34 -0.21 -8.86
CA TYR A 99 -9.72 -0.27 -9.33
C TYR A 99 -10.76 -0.28 -8.21
N ALA A 100 -10.38 -0.05 -6.94
CA ALA A 100 -11.30 -0.03 -5.80
C ALA A 100 -12.43 1.00 -5.95
N ALA A 101 -12.20 2.07 -6.72
CA ALA A 101 -13.20 3.11 -7.02
C ALA A 101 -14.32 2.63 -7.97
N ALA A 102 -14.12 1.52 -8.69
CA ALA A 102 -15.12 1.00 -9.63
C ALA A 102 -16.28 0.33 -8.89
N THR A 103 -17.53 0.70 -9.21
CA THR A 103 -18.72 0.20 -8.51
C THR A 103 -18.97 -1.30 -8.73
N GLN A 104 -18.39 -1.88 -9.78
CA GLN A 104 -18.51 -3.30 -10.14
C GLN A 104 -17.20 -4.08 -9.93
N ILE A 105 -16.26 -3.54 -9.14
CA ILE A 105 -14.93 -4.14 -8.98
C ILE A 105 -14.97 -5.60 -8.53
N THR A 106 -15.82 -5.94 -7.55
CA THR A 106 -15.96 -7.32 -7.05
C THR A 106 -16.36 -8.27 -8.17
N ILE A 107 -17.33 -7.88 -9.01
CA ILE A 107 -17.83 -8.69 -10.12
C ILE A 107 -16.72 -8.88 -11.16
N ASN A 108 -16.02 -7.81 -11.52
CA ASN A 108 -14.94 -7.87 -12.50
C ASN A 108 -13.77 -8.75 -12.05
N LEU A 109 -13.38 -8.68 -10.78
CA LEU A 109 -12.33 -9.54 -10.26
C LEU A 109 -12.80 -10.97 -10.01
N ASN A 110 -14.10 -11.20 -9.75
CA ASN A 110 -14.68 -12.54 -9.72
C ASN A 110 -14.60 -13.22 -11.09
N GLU A 111 -15.03 -12.55 -12.16
CA GLU A 111 -14.89 -13.03 -13.54
C GLU A 111 -13.43 -13.40 -13.85
N LEU A 112 -12.50 -12.49 -13.54
CA LEU A 112 -11.08 -12.70 -13.76
C LEU A 112 -10.54 -13.88 -12.92
N ASN A 113 -10.98 -14.02 -11.68
CA ASN A 113 -10.59 -15.12 -10.80
C ASN A 113 -11.10 -16.48 -11.32
N LEU A 114 -12.29 -16.55 -11.91
CA LEU A 114 -12.81 -17.80 -12.50
C LEU A 114 -11.85 -18.36 -13.57
N HIS A 115 -11.33 -17.51 -14.44
CA HIS A 115 -10.35 -17.92 -15.45
C HIS A 115 -8.99 -18.29 -14.85
N LEU A 116 -8.55 -17.57 -13.80
CA LEU A 116 -7.25 -17.83 -13.16
C LEU A 116 -7.24 -19.02 -12.21
N ARG A 117 -8.38 -19.42 -11.64
CA ARG A 117 -8.49 -20.56 -10.70
C ARG A 117 -7.92 -21.85 -11.27
N LYS A 118 -8.25 -22.16 -12.53
CA LYS A 118 -7.70 -23.35 -13.23
C LYS A 118 -6.18 -23.26 -13.37
N THR A 119 -5.67 -22.08 -13.71
CA THR A 119 -4.21 -21.85 -13.83
C THR A 119 -3.51 -21.97 -12.48
N LEU A 120 -4.06 -21.36 -11.42
CA LEU A 120 -3.54 -21.47 -10.06
C LEU A 120 -3.48 -22.92 -9.59
N TYR A 121 -4.57 -23.66 -9.80
CA TYR A 121 -4.64 -25.07 -9.44
C TYR A 121 -3.60 -25.89 -10.21
N ASN A 122 -3.62 -25.86 -11.54
CA ASN A 122 -2.73 -26.70 -12.35
C ASN A 122 -1.24 -26.39 -12.15
N GLN A 123 -0.89 -25.11 -11.95
CA GLN A 123 0.51 -24.72 -11.81
C GLN A 123 1.06 -24.94 -10.40
N LEU A 124 0.21 -24.84 -9.36
CA LEU A 124 0.68 -24.81 -7.97
C LEU A 124 0.17 -25.98 -7.10
N LYS A 125 -0.71 -26.86 -7.60
CA LYS A 125 -1.32 -27.94 -6.80
C LYS A 125 -0.32 -28.82 -6.05
N ASN A 126 0.84 -29.11 -6.65
CA ASN A 126 1.85 -30.00 -6.08
C ASN A 126 2.76 -29.33 -5.05
N ILE A 127 2.74 -28.00 -4.95
CA ILE A 127 3.68 -27.22 -4.11
C ILE A 127 2.98 -26.35 -3.06
N ARG A 128 1.65 -26.20 -3.16
CA ARG A 128 0.86 -25.40 -2.22
C ARG A 128 0.24 -26.28 -1.15
N THR A 129 0.06 -25.72 0.03
CA THR A 129 -0.73 -26.31 1.11
C THR A 129 -1.97 -25.48 1.37
N GLU A 130 -2.98 -26.08 1.98
CA GLU A 130 -4.16 -25.34 2.44
C GLU A 130 -3.75 -24.34 3.53
N ALA A 131 -4.47 -23.22 3.57
CA ALA A 131 -4.24 -22.18 4.56
C ALA A 131 -5.57 -21.74 5.18
N SER A 132 -5.49 -21.33 6.44
CA SER A 132 -6.57 -20.69 7.18
C SER A 132 -6.46 -19.16 7.07
N PHE A 133 -7.60 -18.50 7.24
CA PHE A 133 -7.68 -17.04 7.29
C PHE A 133 -6.83 -16.45 8.44
N HIS A 134 -6.72 -17.18 9.56
CA HIS A 134 -5.95 -16.74 10.72
C HIS A 134 -4.43 -16.73 10.49
N GLU A 135 -3.93 -17.41 9.45
CA GLU A 135 -2.51 -17.43 9.10
C GLU A 135 -2.08 -16.20 8.30
N MET A 136 -3.02 -15.36 7.86
CA MET A 136 -2.70 -14.06 7.27
C MET A 136 -2.29 -13.06 8.36
N THR A 137 -1.53 -12.01 8.00
CA THR A 137 -1.25 -10.91 8.92
C THR A 137 -2.54 -10.18 9.33
N LYS A 138 -2.58 -9.59 10.53
CA LYS A 138 -3.77 -8.87 11.05
C LYS A 138 -4.31 -7.81 10.08
N THR A 139 -3.42 -7.11 9.38
CA THR A 139 -3.78 -6.10 8.37
C THR A 139 -4.48 -6.72 7.17
N VAL A 140 -3.97 -7.85 6.68
CA VAL A 140 -4.56 -8.59 5.55
C VAL A 140 -5.89 -9.23 5.96
N GLN A 141 -5.99 -9.77 7.18
CA GLN A 141 -7.25 -10.24 7.74
C GLN A 141 -8.30 -9.12 7.78
N LYS A 142 -7.96 -7.94 8.31
CA LYS A 142 -8.89 -6.80 8.35
C LYS A 142 -9.36 -6.42 6.94
N ARG A 143 -8.47 -6.42 5.95
CA ARG A 143 -8.78 -6.11 4.55
C ARG A 143 -9.78 -7.09 3.94
N TYR A 144 -9.57 -8.39 4.15
CA TYR A 144 -10.37 -9.45 3.51
C TYR A 144 -11.46 -10.04 4.41
N LYS A 145 -11.70 -9.45 5.59
CA LYS A 145 -12.77 -9.88 6.52
C LYS A 145 -14.11 -10.00 5.79
N GLY A 146 -14.77 -11.13 5.98
CA GLY A 146 -16.09 -11.44 5.39
C GLY A 146 -16.06 -12.00 3.96
N TYR A 147 -14.89 -12.17 3.34
CA TYR A 147 -14.78 -12.92 2.09
C TYR A 147 -14.61 -14.41 2.36
N LYS A 148 -15.47 -15.24 1.78
CA LYS A 148 -15.33 -16.71 1.81
C LYS A 148 -14.45 -17.14 0.63
N SER A 149 -13.18 -17.41 0.89
CA SER A 149 -12.20 -17.82 -0.12
C SER A 149 -11.51 -19.11 0.30
N LYS A 150 -11.27 -20.03 -0.64
CA LYS A 150 -10.30 -21.11 -0.44
C LYS A 150 -8.90 -20.50 -0.49
N LEU A 151 -8.17 -20.59 0.61
CA LEU A 151 -6.85 -20.00 0.76
C LEU A 151 -5.78 -21.09 0.69
N PHE A 152 -4.64 -20.71 0.14
CA PHE A 152 -3.48 -21.58 0.01
C PHE A 152 -2.25 -20.81 0.45
N LYS A 153 -1.22 -21.54 0.88
CA LYS A 153 0.09 -20.97 1.21
C LYS A 153 1.20 -21.73 0.51
N ILE A 154 2.31 -21.03 0.30
CA ILE A 154 3.59 -21.61 -0.12
C ILE A 154 4.64 -20.96 0.79
N GLN A 155 5.54 -21.77 1.37
CA GLN A 155 6.62 -21.28 2.23
C GLN A 155 6.10 -20.37 3.37
N ASN A 156 5.04 -20.81 4.07
CA ASN A 156 4.38 -20.09 5.18
C ASN A 156 3.77 -18.72 4.85
N MET A 157 3.64 -18.35 3.57
CA MET A 157 2.91 -17.14 3.19
C MET A 157 1.63 -17.45 2.44
N VAL A 158 0.53 -16.89 2.94
CA VAL A 158 -0.80 -17.08 2.40
C VAL A 158 -1.02 -16.19 1.17
N PHE A 159 -1.65 -16.76 0.15
CA PHE A 159 -2.05 -16.03 -1.06
C PHE A 159 -3.25 -15.14 -0.77
N VAL A 160 -3.20 -13.89 -1.23
CA VAL A 160 -4.35 -13.00 -1.17
C VAL A 160 -5.40 -13.38 -2.23
N PRO A 161 -6.70 -13.36 -1.88
CA PRO A 161 -7.76 -13.73 -2.82
C PRO A 161 -7.92 -12.66 -3.91
N ILE A 162 -7.77 -13.06 -5.19
CA ILE A 162 -7.82 -12.17 -6.36
C ILE A 162 -9.10 -11.33 -6.42
N HIS A 163 -10.23 -11.97 -6.12
CA HIS A 163 -11.57 -11.39 -6.25
C HIS A 163 -12.00 -10.47 -5.10
N ALA A 164 -11.24 -10.43 -4.02
CA ALA A 164 -11.69 -9.84 -2.76
C ALA A 164 -11.41 -8.34 -2.67
N GLN A 165 -12.11 -7.55 -3.47
CA GLN A 165 -12.07 -6.09 -3.36
C GLN A 165 -13.47 -5.52 -3.28
N ARG A 166 -13.78 -4.79 -2.20
CA ARG A 166 -15.02 -4.03 -2.08
C ARG A 166 -14.88 -2.70 -2.78
N TRP A 167 -15.99 -2.20 -3.33
CA TRP A 167 -16.04 -0.84 -3.80
C TRP A 167 -15.73 0.13 -2.65
N LYS A 168 -14.80 1.05 -2.89
CA LYS A 168 -14.49 2.16 -1.99
C LYS A 168 -15.14 3.42 -2.56
N LYS A 169 -16.02 4.03 -1.77
CA LYS A 169 -16.64 5.30 -2.13
C LYS A 169 -15.54 6.35 -2.34
N THR A 170 -15.51 6.95 -3.52
CA THR A 170 -14.69 8.12 -3.81
C THR A 170 -15.50 9.38 -3.52
N PHE A 171 -14.87 10.33 -2.83
CA PHE A 171 -15.46 11.64 -2.60
C PHE A 171 -15.17 12.55 -3.79
N GLY A 172 -16.01 13.57 -3.99
CA GLY A 172 -15.79 14.57 -5.02
C GLY A 172 -14.48 15.32 -4.79
N PHE A 173 -13.78 15.66 -5.88
CA PHE A 173 -12.57 16.47 -5.81
C PHE A 173 -12.91 17.90 -5.36
N SER A 174 -12.20 18.40 -4.35
CA SER A 174 -12.38 19.78 -3.88
C SER A 174 -11.82 20.75 -4.92
N GLN A 175 -12.66 21.65 -5.42
CA GLN A 175 -12.25 22.67 -6.39
C GLN A 175 -11.26 23.70 -5.80
N VAL A 176 -11.10 23.73 -4.47
CA VAL A 176 -10.09 24.58 -3.81
C VAL A 176 -8.67 24.04 -4.05
N ILE A 177 -8.52 22.75 -4.34
CA ILE A 177 -7.23 22.15 -4.68
C ILE A 177 -6.92 22.50 -6.14
N CYS A 178 -5.95 23.38 -6.36
CA CYS A 178 -5.59 23.89 -7.67
C CYS A 178 -4.08 24.13 -7.77
N ASN A 179 -3.45 23.68 -8.87
CA ASN A 179 -2.01 23.87 -9.10
C ASN A 179 -1.64 25.33 -9.41
N PHE A 180 -2.61 26.13 -9.87
CA PHE A 180 -2.37 27.50 -10.33
C PHE A 180 -2.48 28.52 -9.20
N THR A 181 -3.20 28.22 -8.10
CA THR A 181 -3.32 29.11 -6.94
C THR A 181 -2.35 28.72 -5.83
N THR A 182 -1.82 29.71 -5.11
CA THR A 182 -0.88 29.47 -4.00
C THR A 182 -1.54 28.66 -2.88
N GLU A 183 -2.77 28.98 -2.51
CA GLU A 183 -3.55 28.24 -1.51
C GLU A 183 -3.84 26.80 -1.94
N GLY A 184 -4.20 26.61 -3.22
CA GLY A 184 -4.45 25.30 -3.79
C GLY A 184 -3.21 24.42 -3.80
N ARG A 185 -2.06 24.98 -4.22
CA ARG A 185 -0.75 24.31 -4.16
C ARG A 185 -0.36 23.95 -2.74
N ALA A 186 -0.54 24.85 -1.77
CA ALA A 186 -0.22 24.58 -0.38
C ALA A 186 -1.00 23.37 0.16
N LYS A 187 -2.27 23.19 -0.20
CA LYS A 187 -3.05 21.99 0.18
C LYS A 187 -2.48 20.69 -0.42
N ILE A 188 -1.95 20.75 -1.64
CA ILE A 188 -1.27 19.62 -2.26
C ILE A 188 0.05 19.32 -1.51
N HIS A 189 0.90 20.33 -1.35
CA HIS A 189 2.22 20.17 -0.71
C HIS A 189 2.13 19.78 0.77
N ASN A 190 1.18 20.31 1.53
CA ASN A 190 0.96 19.95 2.94
C ASN A 190 0.55 18.48 3.10
N SER A 191 -0.16 17.91 2.12
CA SER A 191 -0.52 16.49 2.10
C SER A 191 0.65 15.59 1.68
N LEU A 192 1.60 16.15 0.92
CA LEU A 192 2.83 15.51 0.46
C LEU A 192 3.95 15.77 1.48
N LYS A 193 3.79 15.32 2.73
CA LYS A 193 4.96 15.23 3.63
C LYS A 193 5.96 14.27 2.98
N ALA A 194 7.04 14.84 2.45
CA ALA A 194 8.03 14.11 1.68
C ALA A 194 8.74 13.13 2.61
N ILE A 195 8.68 11.85 2.24
CA ILE A 195 9.51 10.81 2.83
C ILE A 195 10.61 10.55 1.81
N ASP A 196 11.86 10.44 2.24
CA ASP A 196 12.94 10.08 1.34
C ASP A 196 12.64 8.74 0.64
N LYS A 197 12.51 8.83 -0.69
CA LYS A 197 12.09 7.71 -1.54
C LYS A 197 13.14 6.62 -1.56
N ASN A 198 14.42 6.97 -1.46
CA ASN A 198 15.51 6.01 -1.47
C ASN A 198 15.48 5.15 -0.22
N THR A 199 15.35 5.77 0.95
CA THR A 199 15.23 5.08 2.24
C THR A 199 13.96 4.24 2.32
N LEU A 200 12.81 4.75 1.86
CA LEU A 200 11.59 3.96 1.80
C LEU A 200 11.75 2.73 0.88
N THR A 201 12.33 2.92 -0.31
CA THR A 201 12.55 1.83 -1.26
C THR A 201 13.50 0.77 -0.69
N HIS A 202 14.57 1.20 -0.02
CA HIS A 202 15.50 0.30 0.64
C HIS A 202 14.80 -0.50 1.76
N LEU A 203 14.01 0.15 2.61
CA LEU A 203 13.24 -0.51 3.67
C LEU A 203 12.23 -1.53 3.10
N MET A 204 11.60 -1.21 1.96
CA MET A 204 10.68 -2.11 1.28
C MET A 204 11.39 -3.32 0.64
N ARG A 205 12.63 -3.15 0.16
CA ARG A 205 13.40 -4.22 -0.50
C ARG A 205 14.12 -5.14 0.49
N ASN A 206 14.53 -4.61 1.65
CA ASN A 206 15.32 -5.37 2.63
C ASN A 206 14.48 -6.21 3.58
N TYR A 207 13.76 -7.19 3.04
CA TYR A 207 13.04 -8.17 3.83
C TYR A 207 13.99 -8.88 4.81
N ILE A 208 13.65 -8.92 6.10
CA ILE A 208 14.44 -9.64 7.12
C ILE A 208 13.88 -11.06 7.24
N PRO A 209 14.60 -12.11 6.78
CA PRO A 209 14.08 -13.47 6.73
C PRO A 209 13.77 -14.07 8.10
N ASN A 210 14.54 -13.70 9.12
CA ASN A 210 14.42 -14.23 10.48
C ASN A 210 13.33 -13.51 11.31
N ARG A 211 12.50 -12.67 10.68
CA ARG A 211 11.39 -11.95 11.32
C ARG A 211 10.07 -12.35 10.68
N SER A 212 8.97 -12.16 11.41
CA SER A 212 7.65 -12.46 10.90
C SER A 212 7.29 -11.57 9.70
N ILE A 213 6.34 -12.04 8.88
CA ILE A 213 5.77 -11.24 7.79
C ILE A 213 5.10 -9.98 8.37
N GLU A 214 4.41 -10.13 9.51
CA GLU A 214 3.76 -9.02 10.21
C GLU A 214 4.76 -7.91 10.62
N TYR A 215 5.93 -8.29 11.15
CA TYR A 215 6.99 -7.33 11.48
C TYR A 215 7.50 -6.57 10.24
N ASN A 216 7.79 -7.31 9.16
CA ASN A 216 8.32 -6.74 7.92
C ASN A 216 7.31 -5.77 7.26
N ASP A 217 6.01 -6.05 7.32
CA ASP A 217 4.96 -5.16 6.83
C ASP A 217 4.73 -3.95 7.76
N ASN A 218 4.68 -4.18 9.07
CA ASN A 218 4.35 -3.14 10.04
C ASN A 218 5.48 -2.11 10.20
N ARG A 219 6.76 -2.50 10.08
CA ARG A 219 7.87 -1.54 10.14
C ARG A 219 7.83 -0.52 8.99
N ILE A 220 7.44 -0.94 7.78
CA ILE A 220 7.31 -0.04 6.62
C ILE A 220 6.16 0.93 6.89
N SER A 221 5.04 0.40 7.36
CA SER A 221 3.87 1.19 7.73
C SER A 221 4.20 2.23 8.81
N LYS A 222 5.00 1.85 9.81
CA LYS A 222 5.47 2.75 10.88
C LYS A 222 6.39 3.85 10.38
N PHE A 223 7.36 3.49 9.53
CA PHE A 223 8.25 4.47 8.90
C PHE A 223 7.45 5.54 8.14
N ILE A 224 6.45 5.13 7.37
CA ILE A 224 5.56 6.05 6.65
C ILE A 224 4.75 6.91 7.62
N ALA A 225 4.15 6.32 8.66
CA ALA A 225 3.35 7.06 9.63
C ALA A 225 4.17 8.06 10.46
N GLN A 226 5.46 7.80 10.65
CA GLN A 226 6.42 8.71 11.26
C GLN A 226 7.05 9.69 10.27
N TYR A 227 6.58 9.74 9.03
CA TYR A 227 7.11 10.62 7.98
C TYR A 227 8.61 10.44 7.72
N GLY A 228 9.11 9.21 7.85
CA GLY A 228 10.53 8.90 7.69
C GLY A 228 11.44 9.48 8.78
N LYS A 229 10.87 9.92 9.91
CA LYS A 229 11.59 10.57 11.00
C LYS A 229 11.76 9.68 12.22
N CYS A 230 12.84 9.91 12.96
CA CYS A 230 13.05 9.31 14.28
C CYS A 230 11.94 9.76 15.24
N ALA A 231 11.29 8.83 15.94
CA ALA A 231 10.20 9.19 16.87
C ALA A 231 10.66 10.07 18.05
N ILE A 232 11.95 10.00 18.39
CA ILE A 232 12.55 10.74 19.50
C ILE A 232 13.19 12.03 18.98
N LEU A 233 14.12 11.94 18.03
CA LEU A 233 14.85 13.11 17.53
C LEU A 233 14.00 14.02 16.64
N GLY A 234 13.02 13.48 15.91
CA GLY A 234 12.24 14.24 14.91
C GLY A 234 13.01 14.53 13.62
N GLU A 235 14.26 14.09 13.52
CA GLU A 235 15.12 14.19 12.35
C GLU A 235 14.78 13.12 11.31
N GLU A 236 15.02 13.43 10.04
CA GLU A 236 14.86 12.49 8.93
C GLU A 236 15.90 11.38 9.01
N LEU A 237 15.45 10.15 8.79
CA LEU A 237 16.30 8.98 8.86
C LEU A 237 16.83 8.63 7.48
N GLY A 238 18.15 8.50 7.39
CA GLY A 238 18.82 7.91 6.25
C GLY A 238 18.66 6.39 6.21
N THR A 239 19.14 5.82 5.11
CA THR A 239 19.01 4.40 4.78
C THR A 239 19.67 3.48 5.83
N ASN A 240 20.82 3.88 6.37
CA ASN A 240 21.60 3.10 7.33
C ASN A 240 21.21 3.39 8.80
N ASP A 241 20.46 4.46 9.04
CA ASP A 241 20.13 4.93 10.40
C ASP A 241 18.73 4.50 10.83
N CYS A 242 17.89 4.04 9.90
CA CYS A 242 16.53 3.63 10.16
C CYS A 242 16.46 2.25 10.84
N HIS A 243 16.25 2.24 12.15
CA HIS A 243 16.05 1.01 12.93
C HIS A 243 14.62 0.92 13.46
N CYS A 244 13.99 -0.26 13.33
CA CYS A 244 12.68 -0.54 13.93
C CYS A 244 12.86 -1.23 15.28
N HIS A 245 12.37 -0.59 16.33
CA HIS A 245 12.41 -1.06 17.71
C HIS A 245 11.05 -1.59 18.15
N HIS A 246 11.05 -2.64 18.98
CA HIS A 246 9.88 -3.12 19.69
C HIS A 246 9.77 -2.41 21.03
N ILE A 247 8.69 -1.67 21.27
CA ILE A 247 8.44 -0.93 22.52
C ILE A 247 8.49 -1.89 23.71
N ASN A 248 7.73 -2.98 23.65
CA ASN A 248 7.88 -4.13 24.53
C ASN A 248 8.74 -5.17 23.82
N PRO A 249 9.94 -5.51 24.32
CA PRO A 249 10.88 -6.39 23.64
C PRO A 249 10.25 -7.70 23.16
N PHE A 250 10.55 -8.08 21.91
CA PHE A 250 9.95 -9.26 21.28
C PHE A 250 10.19 -10.57 22.05
N HIS A 251 11.34 -10.71 22.73
CA HIS A 251 11.63 -11.92 23.51
C HIS A 251 10.66 -12.11 24.69
N ILE A 252 10.07 -11.02 25.19
CA ILE A 252 9.07 -10.99 26.27
C ILE A 252 7.66 -11.06 25.67
N SER A 253 7.34 -10.13 24.77
CA SER A 253 5.96 -9.92 24.29
C SER A 253 5.53 -10.88 23.19
N LYS A 254 6.49 -11.39 22.40
CA LYS A 254 6.25 -12.09 21.12
C LYS A 254 5.29 -11.32 20.19
N ASP A 255 5.24 -9.99 20.33
CA ASP A 255 4.27 -9.14 19.63
C ASP A 255 4.94 -8.28 18.55
N ASP A 256 4.67 -8.62 17.29
CA ASP A 256 5.08 -7.85 16.11
C ASP A 256 3.99 -6.87 15.63
N SER A 257 2.97 -6.61 16.45
CA SER A 257 1.88 -5.70 16.12
C SER A 257 2.36 -4.29 15.81
N TYR A 258 1.65 -3.60 14.92
CA TYR A 258 1.92 -2.21 14.59
C TYR A 258 2.00 -1.32 15.83
N SER A 259 1.14 -1.52 16.84
CA SER A 259 1.18 -0.75 18.09
C SER A 259 2.48 -0.90 18.86
N ASN A 260 3.13 -2.06 18.79
CA ASN A 260 4.35 -2.36 19.52
C ASN A 260 5.64 -1.91 18.79
N LEU A 261 5.54 -1.32 17.60
CA LEU A 261 6.70 -0.91 16.81
C LEU A 261 6.90 0.61 16.81
N ILE A 262 8.16 1.03 16.79
CA ILE A 262 8.59 2.42 16.68
C ILE A 262 9.87 2.53 15.85
N ILE A 263 9.95 3.52 14.96
CA ILE A 263 11.15 3.78 14.16
C ILE A 263 12.03 4.79 14.87
N LEU A 264 13.31 4.46 15.01
CA LEU A 264 14.33 5.23 15.70
C LEU A 264 15.60 5.34 14.87
N ASN A 265 16.41 6.35 15.18
CA ASN A 265 17.79 6.41 14.73
C ASN A 265 18.58 5.27 15.40
N LYS A 266 19.50 4.64 14.67
CA LYS A 266 20.40 3.58 15.14
C LYS A 266 21.07 3.91 16.47
N ALA A 267 21.58 5.13 16.63
CA ALA A 267 22.26 5.59 17.84
C ALA A 267 21.31 5.63 19.05
N ILE A 268 20.09 6.13 18.87
CA ILE A 268 19.06 6.14 19.93
C ILE A 268 18.59 4.73 20.25
N HIS A 269 18.44 3.87 19.24
CA HIS A 269 18.08 2.47 19.47
C HIS A 269 19.16 1.75 20.29
N GLN A 270 20.44 2.02 20.03
CA GLN A 270 21.54 1.51 20.86
C GLN A 270 21.49 2.07 22.28
N LEU A 271 21.24 3.37 22.45
CA LEU A 271 21.11 4.01 23.76
C LEU A 271 20.01 3.35 24.61
N ILE A 272 18.88 2.95 24.04
CA ILE A 272 17.78 2.30 24.78
C ILE A 272 18.22 0.97 25.41
N HIS A 273 19.11 0.23 24.74
CA HIS A 273 19.57 -1.09 25.19
C HIS A 273 20.88 -1.04 26.00
N LEU A 274 21.54 0.11 26.06
CA LEU A 274 22.82 0.28 26.73
C LEU A 274 22.66 0.22 28.26
N LYS A 275 23.46 -0.60 28.94
CA LYS A 275 23.43 -0.75 30.42
C LYS A 275 24.60 -0.04 31.13
N ASP A 276 25.68 0.23 30.40
CA ASP A 276 26.91 0.82 30.93
C ASP A 276 26.76 2.34 31.15
N LYS A 277 26.77 2.77 32.41
CA LYS A 277 26.56 4.17 32.83
C LYS A 277 27.59 5.13 32.23
N ALA A 278 28.86 4.74 32.18
CA ALA A 278 29.92 5.59 31.63
C ALA A 278 29.73 5.84 30.12
N LYS A 279 29.28 4.82 29.38
CA LYS A 279 28.97 4.96 27.95
C LYS A 279 27.70 5.77 27.70
N ILE A 280 26.70 5.66 28.58
CA ILE A 280 25.48 6.46 28.51
C ILE A 280 25.83 7.96 28.67
N GLU A 281 26.61 8.31 29.68
CA GLU A 281 27.02 9.72 29.90
C GLU A 281 27.80 10.28 28.71
N LYS A 282 28.74 9.50 28.15
CA LYS A 282 29.48 9.89 26.95
C LYS A 282 28.55 10.12 25.76
N PHE A 283 27.53 9.29 25.59
CA PHE A 283 26.54 9.43 24.52
C PHE A 283 25.69 10.69 24.68
N LEU A 284 25.19 10.96 25.89
CA LEU A 284 24.38 12.14 26.19
C LEU A 284 25.15 13.45 25.94
N LYS A 285 26.43 13.48 26.29
CA LYS A 285 27.32 14.62 26.01
C LYS A 285 27.46 14.90 24.51
N ALA A 286 27.45 13.85 23.68
CA ALA A 286 27.58 13.96 22.24
C ALA A 286 26.28 14.40 21.54
N VAL A 287 25.13 13.81 21.92
CA VAL A 287 23.86 13.98 21.18
C VAL A 287 23.00 15.13 21.72
N LYS A 288 23.30 15.67 22.92
CA LYS A 288 22.60 16.82 23.54
C LYS A 288 21.07 16.75 23.42
N LEU A 289 20.49 15.69 24.00
CA LEU A 289 19.04 15.49 24.00
C LEU A 289 18.33 16.51 24.90
N SER A 290 17.16 16.98 24.47
CA SER A 290 16.27 17.78 25.31
C SER A 290 15.61 16.93 26.41
N ASN A 291 15.15 17.56 27.49
CA ASN A 291 14.48 16.86 28.61
C ASN A 291 13.29 16.00 28.14
N LYS A 292 12.49 16.50 27.19
CA LYS A 292 11.36 15.75 26.60
C LYS A 292 11.82 14.52 25.80
N GLN A 293 12.99 14.58 25.16
CA GLN A 293 13.55 13.44 24.43
C GLN A 293 14.11 12.41 25.39
N ILE A 294 14.76 12.83 26.47
CA ILE A 294 15.26 11.96 27.53
C ILE A 294 14.10 11.20 28.18
N GLU A 295 13.00 11.89 28.50
CA GLU A 295 11.80 11.24 29.06
C GLU A 295 11.25 10.14 28.14
N LYS A 296 11.18 10.39 26.82
CA LYS A 296 10.78 9.37 25.83
C LYS A 296 11.75 8.20 25.77
N VAL A 297 13.06 8.46 25.83
CA VAL A 297 14.08 7.39 25.89
C VAL A 297 13.89 6.56 27.16
N ASN A 298 13.73 7.21 28.32
CA ASN A 298 13.55 6.57 29.61
C ASN A 298 12.29 5.71 29.64
N ASN A 299 11.19 6.18 29.05
CA ASN A 299 9.96 5.38 28.89
C ASN A 299 10.21 4.08 28.10
N LEU A 300 11.01 4.12 27.03
CA LEU A 300 11.36 2.92 26.27
C LEU A 300 12.37 2.02 27.01
N ARG A 301 13.33 2.61 27.74
CA ARG A 301 14.30 1.89 28.58
C ARG A 301 13.60 1.09 29.67
N LEU A 302 12.63 1.70 30.36
CA LEU A 302 11.82 1.03 31.37
C LEU A 302 11.04 -0.17 30.79
N LYS A 303 10.48 -0.04 29.59
CA LYS A 303 9.81 -1.17 28.90
C LYS A 303 10.78 -2.29 28.50
N CYS A 304 12.07 -1.98 28.39
CA CYS A 304 13.14 -2.94 28.17
C CYS A 304 13.78 -3.47 29.47
N ASN A 305 13.21 -3.15 30.65
CA ASN A 305 13.76 -3.47 31.97
C ASN A 305 15.18 -2.90 32.19
N ASN A 306 15.46 -1.72 31.64
CA ASN A 306 16.70 -0.96 31.89
C ASN A 306 16.44 0.22 32.82
N GLU A 307 17.47 0.62 33.58
CA GLU A 307 17.43 1.83 34.43
C GLU A 307 17.25 3.09 33.59
N ILE A 308 16.57 4.08 34.16
CA ILE A 308 16.47 5.42 33.58
C ILE A 308 17.85 6.08 33.51
N ILE A 309 17.99 6.96 32.52
CA ILE A 309 19.10 7.88 32.38
C ILE A 309 18.88 9.07 33.30
#